data_AF-A0A4Q1FA38-F1
#
_entry.id   AF-A0A4Q1FA38-F1
#
_cell.length_a   1.000
_cell.length_b   1.000
_cell.length_c   1.000
_cell.angle_alpha   90.00
_cell.angle_beta   90.00
_cell.angle_gamma   90.00
#
_symmetry.space_group_name_H-M   'P 1'
#
loop_
_entity.id
_entity.type
_entity.pdbx_description
1 polymer ?
#
loop_
_entity_poly.entity_id
_entity_poly.type
_entity_poly.pdbx_seq_one_letter_code
_entity_poly.pdbx_strand_id
1 'polypeptide(L)'
;MLNIRSEYKTIFFFIVYFSITFIYTKIDPGGPCAPGMGAFLFLLAIPISIIYTIVLFYKLYKSEENQYLYSIYTLAGLWALLYVLLQLNEN
;
A
#
# COMPACT_ATOMS: atom_id res chain seq x y z
N MET A 1 -6.30 10.01 -23.75
CA MET A 1 -6.08 9.22 -22.52
C MET A 1 -4.68 9.52 -22.03
N LEU A 2 -4.51 10.23 -20.92
CA LEU A 2 -3.18 10.53 -20.38
C LEU A 2 -2.52 9.21 -19.98
N ASN A 3 -1.41 8.85 -20.63
CA ASN A 3 -0.65 7.65 -20.31
C ASN A 3 0.15 7.89 -19.01
N ILE A 4 -0.57 7.88 -17.89
CA ILE A 4 0.02 8.04 -16.56
C ILE A 4 0.86 6.79 -16.27
N ARG A 5 2.15 6.99 -15.96
CA ARG A 5 3.10 5.92 -15.60
C ARG A 5 2.57 5.06 -14.47
N SER A 6 2.87 3.76 -14.50
CA SER A 6 2.41 2.81 -13.49
C SER A 6 2.79 3.23 -12.07
N GLU A 7 3.96 3.84 -11.89
CA GLU A 7 4.49 4.32 -10.61
C GLU A 7 3.53 5.28 -9.92
N TYR A 8 3.09 6.33 -10.61
CA TYR A 8 2.17 7.32 -10.05
C TYR A 8 0.82 6.72 -9.67
N LYS A 9 0.35 5.71 -10.41
CA LYS A 9 -0.88 4.99 -10.07
C LYS A 9 -0.70 4.17 -8.79
N THR A 10 0.44 3.52 -8.63
CA THR A 10 0.79 2.78 -7.40
C THR A 10 0.84 3.73 -6.21
N ILE A 11 1.56 4.85 -6.32
CA ILE A 11 1.67 5.87 -5.27
C ILE A 11 0.29 6.38 -4.86
N PHE A 12 -0.50 6.83 -5.85
CA PHE A 12 -1.81 7.40 -5.59
C PHE A 12 -2.74 6.40 -4.91
N PHE A 13 -2.77 5.15 -5.39
CA PHE A 13 -3.60 4.11 -4.79
C PHE A 13 -3.25 3.86 -3.32
N PHE A 14 -1.97 3.65 -3.00
CA PHE A 14 -1.56 3.34 -1.62
C PHE A 14 -1.68 4.55 -0.69
N ILE A 15 -1.42 5.77 -1.15
CA ILE A 15 -1.64 6.98 -0.34
C ILE A 15 -3.13 7.10 0.02
N VAL A 16 -4.03 6.96 -0.95
CA VAL A 16 -5.47 7.03 -0.71
C VAL A 16 -5.91 5.89 0.21
N TYR A 17 -5.44 4.67 -0.06
CA TYR A 17 -5.76 3.50 0.75
C TYR A 17 -5.36 3.68 2.21
N PHE A 18 -4.11 4.04 2.48
CA PHE A 18 -3.64 4.25 3.86
C PHE A 18 -4.32 5.45 4.53
N SER A 19 -4.58 6.53 3.81
CA SER A 19 -5.33 7.68 4.34
C SER A 19 -6.72 7.26 4.83
N ILE A 20 -7.44 6.48 4.02
CA ILE A 20 -8.74 5.93 4.38
C ILE A 20 -8.61 5.02 5.62
N THR A 21 -7.62 4.13 5.63
CA THR A 21 -7.33 3.26 6.77
C THR A 21 -7.16 4.07 8.06
N PHE A 22 -6.32 5.10 8.08
CA PHE A 22 -6.10 5.93 9.26
C PHE A 22 -7.35 6.69 9.72
N ILE A 23 -8.17 7.18 8.78
CA ILE A 23 -9.46 7.82 9.10
C ILE A 23 -10.39 6.82 9.79
N TYR A 24 -10.53 5.61 9.24
CA TYR A 24 -11.39 4.58 9.85
C TYR A 24 -10.87 4.10 11.20
N THR A 25 -9.56 4.07 11.43
CA THR A 25 -9.01 3.78 12.76
C THR A 25 -9.44 4.80 13.82
N LYS A 26 -9.75 6.05 13.42
CA LYS A 26 -10.26 7.09 14.34
C LYS A 26 -11.77 7.02 14.54
N ILE A 27 -12.52 6.66 13.49
CA ILE A 27 -13.99 6.56 13.54
C ILE A 27 -14.41 5.30 14.29
N ASP A 28 -13.76 4.17 13.98
CA ASP A 28 -13.99 2.87 14.59
C ASP A 28 -12.64 2.29 15.07
N PRO A 29 -12.17 2.70 16.25
CA PRO A 29 -10.92 2.22 16.81
C PRO A 29 -10.96 0.73 17.19
N GLY A 30 -12.15 0.13 17.25
CA GLY A 30 -12.35 -1.24 17.71
C GLY A 30 -12.10 -1.42 19.21
N GLY A 31 -12.03 -2.68 19.63
CA GLY A 31 -11.80 -3.09 21.01
C GLY A 31 -10.89 -4.32 21.11
N PRO A 32 -10.56 -4.76 22.34
CA PRO A 32 -9.60 -5.83 22.58
C PRO A 32 -9.97 -7.17 21.94
N CYS A 33 -11.27 -7.41 21.71
CA CYS A 33 -11.78 -8.65 21.14
C CYS A 33 -12.32 -8.49 19.70
N ALA A 34 -12.36 -7.26 19.18
CA ALA A 34 -12.91 -6.95 17.86
C ALA A 34 -12.05 -5.86 17.20
N PRO A 35 -11.17 -6.22 16.25
CA PRO A 35 -10.36 -5.22 15.56
C PRO A 35 -11.29 -4.25 14.81
N GLY A 36 -11.05 -2.95 15.00
CA GLY A 36 -11.83 -1.91 14.34
C GLY A 36 -11.61 -1.93 12.82
N MET A 37 -12.50 -1.28 12.08
CA MET A 37 -12.47 -1.26 10.62
C MET A 37 -11.10 -0.82 10.05
N GLY A 38 -10.44 0.15 10.69
CA GLY A 38 -9.09 0.58 10.31
C GLY A 38 -8.03 -0.53 10.45
N ALA A 39 -8.07 -1.31 11.52
CA ALA A 39 -7.16 -2.44 11.72
C ALA A 39 -7.39 -3.55 10.66
N PHE A 40 -8.65 -3.80 10.30
CA PHE A 40 -8.99 -4.77 9.26
C PHE A 40 -8.51 -4.34 7.87
N LEU A 41 -8.71 -3.06 7.51
CA LEU A 41 -8.18 -2.48 6.27
C LEU A 41 -6.65 -2.50 6.24
N PHE A 42 -6.00 -2.24 7.37
CA PHE A 42 -4.56 -2.36 7.47
C PHE A 42 -4.08 -3.80 7.21
N LEU A 43 -4.74 -4.79 7.81
CA LEU A 43 -4.43 -6.20 7.58
C LEU A 43 -4.63 -6.60 6.11
N LEU A 44 -5.67 -6.07 5.45
CA LEU A 44 -5.93 -6.27 4.01
C LEU A 44 -4.89 -5.62 3.10
N ALA A 45 -4.18 -4.58 3.56
CA ALA A 45 -3.11 -3.96 2.77
C ALA A 45 -2.02 -4.97 2.38
N ILE A 46 -1.73 -5.93 3.28
CA ILE A 46 -0.71 -6.96 3.09
C ILE A 46 -1.04 -7.85 1.87
N PRO A 47 -2.16 -8.60 1.83
CA PRO A 47 -2.49 -9.44 0.68
C PRO A 47 -2.67 -8.62 -0.60
N ILE A 48 -3.22 -7.39 -0.53
CA ILE A 48 -3.35 -6.50 -1.69
C ILE A 48 -1.97 -6.17 -2.28
N SER A 49 -1.00 -5.81 -1.43
CA SER A 49 0.37 -5.51 -1.87
C SER A 49 1.07 -6.72 -2.48
N ILE A 50 0.87 -7.93 -1.91
CA ILE A 50 1.44 -9.17 -2.46
C ILE A 50 0.87 -9.45 -3.84
N ILE A 51 -0.46 -9.45 -3.98
CA ILE A 51 -1.14 -9.70 -5.26
C ILE A 51 -0.68 -8.66 -6.30
N TYR A 52 -0.64 -7.39 -5.92
CA TYR A 52 -0.22 -6.32 -6.82
C TYR A 52 1.24 -6.45 -7.25
N THR A 53 2.13 -6.83 -6.33
CA THR A 53 3.54 -7.10 -6.63
C THR A 53 3.69 -8.25 -7.64
N ILE A 54 2.95 -9.36 -7.47
CA ILE A 54 2.94 -10.47 -8.42
C ILE A 54 2.49 -10.01 -9.82
N VAL A 55 1.43 -9.19 -9.88
CA VAL A 55 0.94 -8.61 -11.14
C VAL A 55 1.99 -7.71 -11.80
N LEU A 56 2.71 -6.90 -11.02
CA LEU A 56 3.80 -6.06 -11.53
C LEU A 56 4.97 -6.89 -12.05
N PHE A 57 5.38 -7.95 -11.34
CA PHE A 57 6.43 -8.87 -11.82
C PHE A 57 6.02 -9.57 -13.12
N TYR A 58 4.77 -10.03 -13.22
CA TYR A 58 4.27 -10.62 -14.45
C TYR A 58 4.31 -9.63 -15.62
N LYS A 59 3.92 -8.37 -15.39
CA LYS A 59 3.98 -7.32 -16.41
C LYS A 59 5.42 -6.97 -16.78
N LEU A 60 6.32 -6.89 -15.81
CA LEU A 60 7.75 -6.65 -16.02
C LEU A 60 8.34 -7.75 -16.90
N TYR A 61 8.07 -9.02 -16.59
CA TYR A 61 8.52 -10.16 -17.39
C TYR A 61 7.98 -10.12 -18.83
N LYS A 62 6.72 -9.70 -19.02
CA LYS A 62 6.08 -9.70 -20.34
C LYS A 62 6.46 -8.50 -21.22
N SER A 63 6.69 -7.34 -20.63
CA SER A 63 6.88 -6.07 -21.37
C SER A 63 8.29 -5.52 -21.32
N GLU A 64 9.13 -6.01 -20.39
CA GLU A 64 10.49 -5.53 -20.12
C GLU A 64 10.58 -4.02 -19.84
N GLU A 65 9.46 -3.37 -19.52
CA GLU A 65 9.46 -1.94 -19.25
C GLU A 65 9.88 -1.64 -17.81
N ASN A 66 10.89 -0.80 -17.65
CA ASN A 66 11.43 -0.38 -16.36
C ASN A 66 10.39 0.28 -15.43
N GLN A 67 9.29 0.82 -15.96
CA GLN A 67 8.23 1.43 -15.14
C GLN A 67 7.62 0.46 -14.11
N TYR A 68 7.56 -0.84 -14.42
CA TYR A 68 7.04 -1.84 -13.47
C TYR A 68 8.01 -2.12 -12.34
N LEU A 69 9.32 -2.08 -12.63
CA LEU A 69 10.38 -2.25 -11.64
C LEU A 69 10.43 -1.04 -10.69
N TYR A 70 10.30 0.18 -11.22
CA TYR A 70 10.13 1.38 -10.39
C TYR A 70 8.85 1.34 -9.54
N SER A 71 7.73 0.83 -10.07
CA SER A 71 6.51 0.62 -9.28
C SER A 71 6.73 -0.35 -8.10
N ILE A 72 7.49 -1.43 -8.30
CA ILE A 72 7.83 -2.40 -7.23
C ILE A 72 8.69 -1.73 -6.16
N TYR A 73 9.74 -1.00 -6.55
CA TYR A 73 10.58 -0.28 -5.58
C TYR A 73 9.82 0.80 -4.82
N THR A 74 8.92 1.49 -5.51
CA THR A 74 8.05 2.50 -4.88
C THR A 74 7.13 1.87 -3.85
N LEU A 75 6.54 0.72 -4.17
CA LEU A 75 5.71 -0.03 -3.21
C LEU A 75 6.51 -0.48 -1.98
N ALA A 76 7.71 -1.01 -2.18
CA ALA A 76 8.60 -1.40 -1.08
C ALA A 76 9.00 -0.18 -0.22
N GLY A 77 9.32 0.94 -0.86
CA GLY A 77 9.64 2.21 -0.17
C GLY A 77 8.46 2.74 0.66
N LEU A 78 7.23 2.63 0.15
CA LEU A 78 6.03 3.02 0.91
C LEU A 78 5.83 2.16 2.16
N TRP A 79 6.04 0.84 2.07
CA TRP A 79 5.98 -0.04 3.24
C TRP A 79 7.10 0.24 4.24
N ALA A 80 8.32 0.49 3.76
CA ALA A 80 9.44 0.86 4.63
C ALA A 80 9.18 2.19 5.36
N LEU A 81 8.69 3.21 4.65
CA LEU A 81 8.29 4.48 5.24
C LEU A 81 7.19 4.29 6.28
N LEU A 82 6.17 3.49 5.96
CA LEU A 82 5.08 3.22 6.89
C LEU A 82 5.57 2.48 8.15
N TYR A 83 6.49 1.53 8.01
CA TYR A 83 7.13 0.86 9.16
C TYR A 83 7.90 1.84 10.04
N VAL A 84 8.70 2.73 9.45
CA VAL A 84 9.43 3.77 10.20
C VAL A 84 8.46 4.72 10.92
N LEU A 85 7.37 5.14 10.27
CA LEU A 85 6.36 5.99 10.88
C LEU A 85 5.66 5.33 12.07
N LEU A 86 5.38 4.03 11.98
CA LEU A 86 4.79 3.27 13.09
C LEU A 86 5.77 3.18 14.27
N GLN A 87 7.05 2.88 14.00
CA GLN A 87 8.10 2.83 15.03
C GLN A 87 8.29 4.19 15.74
N LEU A 88 8.22 5.30 14.99
CA LEU A 88 8.32 6.65 15.56
C LEU A 88 7.11 7.03 16.43
N ASN A 89 5.94 6.42 16.20
CA ASN A 89 4.73 6.70 16.98
C ASN A 89 4.64 5.85 18.27
N GLU A 90 5.40 4.75 18.37
CA GLU A 90 5.47 3.91 19.57
C GLU A 90 6.53 4.36 20.59
N ASN A 91 7.46 5.23 20.18
CA ASN A 91 8.46 5.89 21.05
C ASN A 91 7.96 7.24 21.57
#